data_AF-A0A943FDG9-F1
#
_entry.id   AF-A0A943FDG9-F1
#
_cell.length_a   1.000
_cell.length_b   1.000
_cell.length_c   1.000
_cell.angle_alpha   90.00
_cell.angle_beta   90.00
_cell.angle_gamma   90.00
#
_symmetry.space_group_name_H-M   'P 1'
#
loop_
_entity.id
_entity.type
_entity.pdbx_description
1 polymer ?
#
loop_
_entity_poly.entity_id
_entity_poly.type
_entity_poly.pdbx_seq_one_letter_code
_entity_poly.pdbx_strand_id
1 'polypeptide(L)'
;MKRFFPGAALLLTLALTACTPSPDAEASGAAELPYTEGQLYAAAWLGWQDTGDLSRYADLCPEIEEAPVLRLSDGEYWLILPRYPGTALEVSRLDINTSEARLVYSDPDCEALILQCNISDIFPDAEIRLRCEEGEAEFSPYISLRDGSVVLGPEGLDLTRE
;
A
#
# COMPACT_ATOMS: atom_id res chain seq x y z
N MET A 1 19.53 20.48 -75.05
CA MET A 1 19.24 21.08 -73.73
C MET A 1 18.48 20.05 -72.89
N LYS A 2 18.92 19.88 -71.65
CA LYS A 2 18.55 18.84 -70.67
C LYS A 2 17.10 18.94 -70.17
N ARG A 3 16.52 17.80 -69.74
CA ARG A 3 15.72 17.53 -68.50
C ARG A 3 14.96 16.20 -68.69
N PHE A 4 15.46 15.02 -68.27
CA PHE A 4 15.52 14.45 -66.91
C PHE A 4 14.32 14.76 -66.00
N PHE A 5 13.49 13.75 -65.75
CA PHE A 5 12.62 13.59 -64.57
C PHE A 5 12.74 12.14 -64.09
N PRO A 6 13.21 11.92 -62.85
CA PRO A 6 12.68 10.78 -62.10
C PRO A 6 12.30 11.14 -60.66
N GLY A 7 11.23 10.50 -60.19
CA GLY A 7 11.06 10.01 -58.82
C GLY A 7 11.05 11.03 -57.69
N ALA A 8 9.85 11.47 -57.28
CA ALA A 8 9.63 11.99 -55.94
C ALA A 8 9.48 10.79 -54.98
N ALA A 9 10.55 10.46 -54.25
CA ALA A 9 10.49 9.57 -53.09
C ALA A 9 10.16 10.41 -51.85
N LEU A 10 9.00 10.15 -51.27
CA LEU A 10 8.51 10.72 -50.01
C LEU A 10 9.27 10.06 -48.85
N LEU A 11 10.16 10.80 -48.18
CA LEU A 11 10.82 10.38 -46.95
C LEU A 11 10.12 11.07 -45.77
N LEU A 12 9.32 10.29 -45.04
CA LEU A 12 8.63 10.67 -43.82
C LEU A 12 9.59 10.42 -42.64
N THR A 13 10.22 11.46 -42.12
CA THR A 13 11.03 11.37 -40.89
C THR A 13 10.13 11.55 -39.66
N LEU A 14 9.87 10.46 -38.94
CA LEU A 14 9.32 10.50 -37.58
C LEU A 14 10.36 11.11 -36.63
N ALA A 15 10.03 12.24 -36.02
CA ALA A 15 10.77 12.76 -34.87
C ALA A 15 10.20 12.10 -33.61
N LEU A 16 10.99 11.22 -32.97
CA LEU A 16 10.72 10.73 -31.62
C LEU A 16 11.10 11.83 -30.63
N THR A 17 10.11 12.58 -30.17
CA THR A 17 10.23 13.40 -28.95
C THR A 17 10.36 12.46 -27.77
N ALA A 18 11.58 12.36 -27.23
CA ALA A 18 11.84 11.71 -25.96
C ALA A 18 11.08 12.48 -24.85
N CYS A 19 10.18 11.79 -24.14
CA CYS A 19 9.56 12.31 -22.94
C CYS A 19 10.63 12.50 -21.88
N THR A 20 10.80 13.73 -21.42
CA THR A 20 11.52 14.06 -20.19
C THR A 20 10.72 13.51 -19.00
N PRO A 21 11.34 12.86 -17.99
CA PRO A 21 10.64 12.55 -16.75
C PRO A 21 10.23 13.85 -16.06
N SER A 22 8.95 13.95 -15.65
CA SER A 22 8.46 15.05 -14.82
C SER A 22 9.20 15.07 -13.48
N PRO A 23 9.64 16.25 -13.00
CA PRO A 23 10.19 16.38 -11.66
C PRO A 23 9.05 16.40 -10.63
N ASP A 24 9.25 15.62 -9.56
CA ASP A 24 8.64 15.74 -8.24
C ASP A 24 7.12 15.55 -8.16
N ALA A 25 6.72 14.28 -7.95
CA ALA A 25 5.65 14.01 -7.01
C ALA A 25 6.14 14.54 -5.66
N GLU A 26 5.63 15.71 -5.24
CA GLU A 26 5.91 16.25 -3.92
C GLU A 26 5.43 15.23 -2.88
N ALA A 27 6.39 14.50 -2.32
CA ALA A 27 6.19 13.73 -1.11
C ALA A 27 5.72 14.69 -0.02
N SER A 28 4.46 14.55 0.39
CA SER A 28 3.98 15.17 1.62
C SER A 28 4.92 14.74 2.75
N GLY A 29 5.24 15.67 3.66
CA GLY A 29 6.35 15.59 4.61
C GLY A 29 6.25 14.51 5.70
N ALA A 30 6.11 13.25 5.31
CA ALA A 30 6.38 12.09 6.14
C ALA A 30 7.91 11.92 6.26
N ALA A 31 8.40 11.51 7.43
CA ALA A 31 9.79 11.10 7.57
C ALA A 31 10.14 10.07 6.49
N GLU A 32 11.30 10.23 5.82
CA GLU A 32 11.71 9.33 4.74
C GLU A 32 11.94 7.91 5.30
N LEU A 33 10.92 7.05 5.13
CA LEU A 33 10.97 5.67 5.58
C LEU A 33 11.96 4.86 4.75
N PRO A 34 12.70 3.91 5.34
CA PRO A 34 13.76 3.15 4.67
C PRO A 34 13.20 2.04 3.78
N TYR A 35 12.34 2.38 2.82
CA TYR A 35 11.77 1.42 1.88
C TYR A 35 12.84 0.74 1.02
N THR A 36 12.70 -0.56 0.81
CA THR A 36 13.44 -1.30 -0.21
C THR A 36 12.65 -1.37 -1.52
N GLU A 37 13.31 -1.81 -2.59
CA GLU A 37 12.66 -2.05 -3.88
C GLU A 37 11.48 -3.02 -3.72
N GLY A 38 10.36 -2.70 -4.36
CA GLY A 38 9.13 -3.50 -4.32
C GLY A 38 8.23 -3.28 -3.11
N GLN A 39 8.65 -2.51 -2.09
CA GLN A 39 7.76 -2.19 -0.98
C GLN A 39 6.77 -1.09 -1.35
N LEU A 40 5.48 -1.37 -1.12
CA LEU A 40 4.34 -0.53 -1.51
C LEU A 40 3.63 0.10 -0.31
N TYR A 41 3.91 -0.38 0.90
CA TYR A 41 3.31 0.14 2.12
C TYR A 41 4.19 -0.12 3.32
N ALA A 42 3.86 0.56 4.41
CA ALA A 42 4.39 0.27 5.73
C ALA A 42 3.24 -0.10 6.68
N ALA A 43 3.51 -0.95 7.66
CA ALA A 43 2.53 -1.30 8.68
C ALA A 43 3.18 -1.51 10.04
N ALA A 44 2.39 -1.34 11.09
CA ALA A 44 2.83 -1.56 12.45
C ALA A 44 1.78 -2.32 13.25
N TRP A 45 2.22 -3.27 14.07
CA TRP A 45 1.40 -3.80 15.13
C TRP A 45 1.25 -2.75 16.23
N LEU A 46 0.01 -2.41 16.58
CA LEU A 46 -0.30 -1.37 17.54
C LEU A 46 -0.52 -1.94 18.94
N GLY A 47 -1.14 -3.11 19.03
CA GLY A 47 -1.44 -3.76 20.30
C GLY A 47 -2.61 -4.74 20.21
N TRP A 48 -2.89 -5.40 21.34
CA TRP A 48 -4.06 -6.26 21.52
C TRP A 48 -5.16 -5.50 22.27
N GLN A 49 -6.38 -5.50 21.73
CA GLN A 49 -7.58 -4.82 22.26
C GLN A 49 -7.52 -3.29 22.33
N ASP A 50 -6.33 -2.70 22.35
CA ASP A 50 -6.07 -1.27 22.38
C ASP A 50 -4.96 -0.90 21.37
N THR A 51 -5.00 0.33 20.83
CA THR A 51 -4.02 0.83 19.87
C THR A 51 -2.71 1.30 20.52
N GLY A 52 -2.68 1.40 21.84
CA GLY A 52 -1.65 2.13 22.56
C GLY A 52 -1.64 3.60 22.17
N ASP A 53 -0.48 4.23 22.34
CA ASP A 53 -0.24 5.62 21.95
C ASP A 53 0.03 5.71 20.45
N LEU A 54 -0.93 6.25 19.68
CA LEU A 54 -0.79 6.47 18.24
C LEU A 54 0.15 7.64 17.91
N SER A 55 0.36 8.57 18.85
CA SER A 55 1.18 9.76 18.62
C SER A 55 2.65 9.43 18.29
N ARG A 56 3.10 8.22 18.65
CA ARG A 56 4.43 7.69 18.25
C ARG A 56 4.64 7.57 16.74
N TYR A 57 3.56 7.64 15.94
CA TYR A 57 3.60 7.62 14.48
C TYR A 57 3.19 8.96 13.84
N ALA A 58 2.95 10.02 14.62
CA ALA A 58 2.50 11.31 14.11
C ALA A 58 3.48 11.94 13.10
N ASP A 59 4.78 11.67 13.23
CA ASP A 59 5.80 12.13 12.28
C ASP A 59 5.70 11.45 10.90
N LEU A 60 5.00 10.31 10.82
CA LEU A 60 4.78 9.56 9.57
C LEU A 60 3.44 9.94 8.93
N CYS A 61 2.42 10.15 9.76
CA CYS A 61 1.09 10.56 9.35
C CYS A 61 0.57 11.55 10.41
N PRO A 62 0.67 12.87 10.17
CA PRO A 62 0.24 13.88 11.13
C PRO A 62 -1.24 13.78 11.53
N GLU A 63 -2.07 13.22 10.64
CA GLU A 63 -3.51 13.05 10.81
C GLU A 63 -3.87 11.63 11.30
N ILE A 64 -2.92 10.87 11.84
CA ILE A 64 -3.14 9.47 12.26
C ILE A 64 -4.25 9.32 13.32
N GLU A 65 -4.47 10.32 14.17
CA GLU A 65 -5.57 10.29 15.16
C GLU A 65 -6.95 10.39 14.50
N GLU A 66 -7.02 10.87 13.26
CA GLU A 66 -8.23 10.96 12.45
C GLU A 66 -8.38 9.77 11.49
N ALA A 67 -7.38 8.86 11.45
CA ALA A 67 -7.38 7.71 10.56
C ALA A 67 -8.63 6.82 10.77
N PRO A 68 -9.27 6.34 9.70
CA PRO A 68 -10.37 5.40 9.80
C PRO A 68 -10.00 4.17 10.63
N VAL A 69 -10.90 3.76 11.54
CA VAL A 69 -10.74 2.53 12.32
C VAL A 69 -11.74 1.48 11.85
N LEU A 70 -11.28 0.46 11.15
CA LEU A 70 -12.08 -0.67 10.70
C LEU A 70 -11.97 -1.82 11.70
N ARG A 71 -13.10 -2.27 12.25
CA ARG A 71 -13.15 -3.36 13.23
C ARG A 71 -13.87 -4.57 12.66
N LEU A 72 -13.15 -5.66 12.43
CA LEU A 72 -13.73 -6.90 11.91
C LEU A 72 -14.03 -7.92 13.00
N SER A 73 -13.13 -8.02 13.99
CA SER A 73 -13.25 -8.89 15.16
C SER A 73 -12.42 -8.37 16.32
N ASP A 74 -12.61 -8.98 17.49
CA ASP A 74 -11.76 -8.76 18.65
C ASP A 74 -10.36 -9.36 18.39
N GLY A 75 -9.32 -8.59 18.69
CA GLY A 75 -7.95 -9.06 18.49
C GLY A 75 -6.93 -7.95 18.43
N GLU A 76 -6.09 -8.02 17.40
CA GLU A 76 -4.93 -7.16 17.19
C GLU A 76 -5.32 -5.92 16.41
N TYR A 77 -4.61 -4.83 16.70
CA TYR A 77 -4.69 -3.60 15.94
C TYR A 77 -3.45 -3.43 15.09
N TRP A 78 -3.69 -3.00 13.85
CA TRP A 78 -2.67 -2.75 12.85
C TRP A 78 -2.84 -1.36 12.29
N LEU A 79 -1.75 -0.62 12.18
CA LEU A 79 -1.67 0.58 11.35
C LEU A 79 -1.19 0.17 9.95
N ILE A 80 -1.86 0.64 8.91
CA ILE A 80 -1.46 0.48 7.51
C ILE A 80 -1.28 1.87 6.90
N LEU A 81 -0.11 2.12 6.32
CA LEU A 81 0.26 3.36 5.65
C LEU A 81 0.70 3.05 4.21
N PRO A 82 -0.12 3.34 3.20
CA PRO A 82 0.31 3.27 1.81
C PRO A 82 1.52 4.17 1.55
N ARG A 83 2.46 3.73 0.72
CA ARG A 83 3.67 4.48 0.41
C ARG A 83 3.42 5.66 -0.54
N TYR A 84 2.51 5.47 -1.49
CA TYR A 84 2.28 6.40 -2.60
C TYR A 84 0.92 7.08 -2.44
N PRO A 85 0.82 8.41 -2.63
CA PRO A 85 -0.47 9.10 -2.75
C PRO A 85 -1.32 8.49 -3.88
N GLY A 86 -2.64 8.51 -3.75
CA GLY A 86 -3.53 7.88 -4.74
C GLY A 86 -3.60 6.36 -4.65
N THR A 87 -3.02 5.73 -3.62
CA THR A 87 -3.12 4.28 -3.44
C THR A 87 -4.52 3.90 -3.00
N ALA A 88 -5.19 3.07 -3.79
CA ALA A 88 -6.46 2.48 -3.40
C ALA A 88 -6.24 1.34 -2.40
N LEU A 89 -6.99 1.33 -1.31
CA LEU A 89 -7.00 0.29 -0.28
C LEU A 89 -8.39 -0.37 -0.21
N GLU A 90 -8.41 -1.70 -0.29
CA GLU A 90 -9.59 -2.52 -0.05
C GLU A 90 -9.34 -3.46 1.13
N VAL A 91 -10.35 -3.67 1.99
CA VAL A 91 -10.32 -4.72 3.01
C VAL A 91 -11.47 -5.68 2.78
N SER A 92 -11.14 -6.96 2.64
CA SER A 92 -12.09 -8.06 2.60
C SER A 92 -12.10 -8.79 3.94
N ARG A 93 -13.30 -9.13 4.42
CA ARG A 93 -13.48 -10.07 5.51
C ARG A 93 -13.42 -11.49 4.96
N LEU A 94 -12.61 -12.34 5.58
CA LEU A 94 -12.48 -13.75 5.25
C LEU A 94 -13.36 -14.60 6.17
N ASP A 95 -14.18 -15.48 5.61
CA ASP A 95 -14.99 -16.44 6.37
C ASP A 95 -14.27 -17.78 6.47
N ILE A 96 -13.92 -18.19 7.69
CA ILE A 96 -13.22 -19.45 7.96
C ILE A 96 -14.02 -20.70 7.54
N ASN A 97 -15.36 -20.63 7.58
CA ASN A 97 -16.22 -21.78 7.32
C ASN A 97 -16.49 -21.96 5.83
N THR A 98 -16.58 -20.87 5.08
CA THR A 98 -16.90 -20.90 3.64
C THR A 98 -15.70 -20.65 2.73
N SER A 99 -14.59 -20.13 3.27
CA SER A 99 -13.44 -19.64 2.50
C SER A 99 -13.80 -18.51 1.51
N GLU A 100 -14.93 -17.82 1.75
CA GLU A 100 -15.32 -16.67 0.94
C GLU A 100 -14.66 -15.39 1.47
N ALA A 101 -14.22 -14.54 0.53
CA ALA A 101 -13.78 -13.18 0.81
C ALA A 101 -14.92 -12.21 0.45
N ARG A 102 -15.27 -11.32 1.39
CA ARG A 102 -16.28 -10.28 1.18
C ARG A 102 -15.67 -8.91 1.40
N LEU A 103 -15.67 -8.06 0.38
CA LEU A 103 -15.28 -6.66 0.50
C LEU A 103 -16.15 -5.95 1.55
N VAL A 104 -15.52 -5.34 2.55
CA VAL A 104 -16.19 -4.63 3.66
C VAL A 104 -15.76 -3.18 3.80
N TYR A 105 -14.62 -2.80 3.21
CA TYR A 105 -14.12 -1.43 3.19
C TYR A 105 -13.37 -1.17 1.89
N SER A 106 -13.48 0.05 1.38
CA SER A 106 -12.76 0.52 0.21
C SER A 106 -12.52 2.02 0.36
N ASP A 107 -11.28 2.42 0.11
CA ASP A 107 -10.83 3.79 0.04
C ASP A 107 -9.98 3.96 -1.23
N PRO A 108 -10.42 4.75 -2.22
CA PRO A 108 -9.69 4.91 -3.47
C PRO A 108 -8.42 5.77 -3.35
N ASP A 109 -8.21 6.47 -2.24
CA ASP A 109 -7.06 7.36 -2.02
C ASP A 109 -6.68 7.35 -0.54
N CYS A 110 -6.21 6.18 -0.09
CA CYS A 110 -6.00 5.92 1.32
C CYS A 110 -4.67 6.50 1.80
N GLU A 111 -4.70 7.33 2.84
CA GLU A 111 -3.50 7.84 3.51
C GLU A 111 -3.10 6.99 4.73
N ALA A 112 -4.08 6.48 5.47
CA ALA A 112 -3.88 5.61 6.62
C ALA A 112 -5.13 4.78 6.93
N LEU A 113 -4.94 3.59 7.48
CA LEU A 113 -6.00 2.76 8.03
C LEU A 113 -5.56 2.13 9.35
N ILE A 114 -6.43 2.14 10.36
CA ILE A 114 -6.31 1.31 11.55
C ILE A 114 -7.26 0.13 11.40
N LEU A 115 -6.73 -1.08 11.38
CA LEU A 115 -7.49 -2.32 11.28
C LEU A 115 -7.47 -3.07 12.62
N GLN A 116 -8.63 -3.49 13.11
CA GLN A 116 -8.76 -4.49 14.16
C GLN A 116 -9.22 -5.82 13.55
N CYS A 117 -8.39 -6.85 13.67
CA CYS A 117 -8.64 -8.19 13.13
C CYS A 117 -8.21 -9.28 14.12
N ASN A 118 -8.49 -10.53 13.78
CA ASN A 118 -8.18 -11.64 14.67
C ASN A 118 -6.65 -11.86 14.78
N ILE A 119 -6.24 -12.58 15.83
CA ILE A 119 -4.84 -12.92 16.11
C ILE A 119 -4.30 -14.09 15.25
N SER A 120 -5.12 -14.67 14.36
CA SER A 120 -4.80 -15.96 13.78
C SER A 120 -3.79 -15.85 12.64
N ASP A 121 -2.64 -16.47 12.80
CA ASP A 121 -1.60 -16.66 11.78
C ASP A 121 -1.91 -17.80 10.78
N ILE A 122 -2.99 -18.55 11.01
CA ILE A 122 -3.42 -19.68 10.16
C ILE A 122 -4.74 -19.38 9.44
N PHE A 123 -5.68 -18.71 10.12
CA PHE A 123 -7.00 -18.37 9.60
C PHE A 123 -7.28 -16.88 9.81
N PRO A 124 -6.60 -15.98 9.10
CA PRO A 124 -6.87 -14.55 9.18
C PRO A 124 -8.33 -14.28 8.80
N ASP A 125 -8.95 -13.29 9.43
CA ASP A 125 -10.31 -12.85 9.10
C ASP A 125 -10.33 -11.54 8.28
N ALA A 126 -9.15 -11.02 7.95
CA ALA A 126 -8.95 -9.83 7.14
C ALA A 126 -7.94 -10.10 6.02
N GLU A 127 -8.24 -9.64 4.82
CA GLU A 127 -7.31 -9.54 3.69
C GLU A 127 -7.34 -8.10 3.20
N ILE A 128 -6.16 -7.49 3.11
CA ILE A 128 -5.96 -6.13 2.66
C ILE A 128 -5.39 -6.20 1.25
N ARG A 129 -5.94 -5.39 0.34
CA ARG A 129 -5.39 -5.20 -0.99
C ARG A 129 -5.10 -3.73 -1.25
N LEU A 130 -3.88 -3.45 -1.69
CA LEU A 130 -3.43 -2.12 -2.10
C LEU A 130 -3.16 -2.10 -3.60
N ARG A 131 -3.52 -0.99 -4.27
CA ARG A 131 -3.24 -0.78 -5.70
C ARG A 131 -2.77 0.64 -5.96
N CYS A 132 -1.64 0.76 -6.64
CA CYS A 132 -1.03 2.02 -7.07
C CYS A 132 -0.41 1.83 -8.46
N GLU A 133 0.23 2.87 -9.01
CA GLU A 133 0.90 2.78 -10.32
C GLU A 133 2.10 1.82 -10.27
N GLU A 134 2.76 1.71 -9.12
CA GLU A 134 3.95 0.90 -8.89
C GLU A 134 3.65 -0.59 -8.73
N GLY A 135 2.41 -0.96 -8.40
CA GLY A 135 1.99 -2.34 -8.30
C GLY A 135 0.78 -2.58 -7.40
N GLU A 136 0.58 -3.86 -7.07
CA GLU A 136 -0.46 -4.32 -6.15
C GLU A 136 0.18 -5.13 -5.01
N ALA A 137 -0.38 -5.03 -3.82
CA ALA A 137 -0.05 -5.89 -2.68
C ALA A 137 -1.33 -6.52 -2.13
N GLU A 138 -1.25 -7.77 -1.70
CA GLU A 138 -2.34 -8.50 -1.04
C GLU A 138 -1.79 -9.24 0.18
N PHE A 139 -2.33 -8.97 1.36
CA PHE A 139 -1.78 -9.49 2.60
C PHE A 139 -2.77 -9.52 3.76
N SER A 140 -2.46 -10.35 4.76
CA SER A 140 -3.12 -10.40 6.06
C SER A 140 -2.03 -10.24 7.12
N PRO A 141 -1.98 -9.12 7.86
CA PRO A 141 -0.95 -8.92 8.86
C PRO A 141 -1.19 -9.83 10.07
N TYR A 142 -0.13 -10.40 10.63
CA TYR A 142 -0.21 -11.19 11.86
C TYR A 142 1.10 -11.17 12.65
N ILE A 143 1.01 -11.47 13.94
CA ILE A 143 2.17 -11.84 14.76
C ILE A 143 2.39 -13.35 14.68
N SER A 144 3.56 -13.76 14.22
CA SER A 144 3.96 -15.17 14.17
C SER A 144 3.92 -15.79 15.56
N LEU A 145 3.12 -16.86 15.73
CA LEU A 145 3.07 -17.60 16.99
C LEU A 145 4.35 -18.41 17.24
N ARG A 146 5.24 -18.50 16.25
CA ARG A 146 6.49 -19.26 16.34
C ARG A 146 7.57 -18.51 17.11
N ASP A 147 7.72 -17.22 16.82
CA ASP A 147 8.85 -16.40 17.25
C ASP A 147 8.46 -14.96 17.58
N GLY A 148 7.19 -14.60 17.47
CA GLY A 148 6.67 -13.28 17.81
C GLY A 148 6.97 -12.21 16.76
N SER A 149 7.49 -12.58 15.59
CA SER A 149 7.77 -11.59 14.54
C SER A 149 6.49 -11.08 13.89
N VAL A 150 6.48 -9.82 13.51
CA VAL A 150 5.47 -9.24 12.62
C VAL A 150 5.65 -9.81 11.22
N VAL A 151 4.55 -10.21 10.59
CA VAL A 151 4.52 -10.71 9.21
C VAL A 151 3.53 -9.89 8.38
N LEU A 152 4.04 -9.25 7.33
CA LEU A 152 3.27 -8.38 6.43
C LEU A 152 3.24 -8.89 4.99
N GLY A 153 4.20 -9.71 4.57
CA GLY A 153 4.42 -10.03 3.15
C GLY A 153 5.55 -9.19 2.56
N PRO A 154 5.99 -9.51 1.32
CA PRO A 154 7.23 -8.96 0.76
C PRO A 154 7.13 -7.47 0.39
N GLU A 155 5.93 -6.95 0.14
CA GLU A 155 5.70 -5.53 -0.21
C GLU A 155 5.57 -4.62 1.03
N GLY A 156 5.58 -5.19 2.24
CA GLY A 156 5.39 -4.47 3.50
C GLY A 156 6.69 -4.09 4.19
N LEU A 157 6.77 -2.86 4.67
CA LEU A 157 7.78 -2.40 5.63
C LEU A 157 7.22 -2.48 7.05
N ASP A 158 7.88 -3.21 7.95
CA ASP A 158 7.50 -3.25 9.37
C ASP A 158 8.01 -2.00 10.11
N LEU A 159 7.10 -1.29 10.77
CA LEU A 159 7.34 -0.11 11.57
C LEU A 159 7.09 -0.33 13.07
N THR A 160 6.80 -1.56 13.47
CA THR A 160 6.45 -1.89 14.85
C THR A 160 7.57 -1.45 15.79
N ARG A 161 7.22 -0.55 16.73
CA ARG A 161 8.13 -0.05 17.77
C ARG A 161 7.92 -0.82 19.06
N GLU A 162 9.02 -1.32 19.63
CA GLU A 162 9.07 -1.90 20.99
C GLU A 162 8.75 -0.88 22.08
#